data_AF-A0AB33SUE6-F1
#
_entry.id   AF-A0AB33SUE6-F1
#
_cell.length_a   1.000
_cell.length_b   1.000
_cell.length_c   1.000
_cell.angle_alpha   90.00
_cell.angle_beta   90.00
_cell.angle_gamma   90.00
#
_symmetry.space_group_name_H-M   'P 1'
#
loop_
_entity.id
_entity.type
_entity.pdbx_description
1 polymer ?
#
loop_
_entity_poly.entity_id
_entity_poly.type
_entity_poly.pdbx_seq_one_letter_code
_entity_poly.pdbx_strand_id
1 'polypeptide(L)'
;MSGDGLVRCPWAEVRPGPDAQLYRDYHDNEWGRPLYGRVALFERMSLEAFQSGLSWLIILRKRENFRRAFSGFRQDRSLHRYRCATATRR
;
A
#
# COMPACT_ATOMS: atom_id res chain seq x y z
N MET A 1 -18.56 5.19 -18.25
CA MET A 1 -17.34 5.76 -18.85
C MET A 1 -16.98 6.99 -18.06
N SER A 2 -15.78 7.05 -17.50
CA SER A 2 -15.27 8.27 -16.86
C SER A 2 -15.39 9.46 -17.84
N GLY A 3 -15.76 10.65 -17.34
CA GLY A 3 -16.02 11.83 -18.17
C GLY A 3 -14.84 12.29 -19.03
N ASP A 4 -13.65 11.74 -18.79
CA ASP A 4 -12.38 12.11 -19.42
C ASP A 4 -12.01 11.22 -20.63
N GLY A 5 -12.89 10.28 -21.05
CA GLY A 5 -12.70 9.46 -22.25
C GLY A 5 -11.64 8.35 -22.15
N LEU A 6 -11.02 8.16 -20.98
CA LEU A 6 -9.99 7.13 -20.75
C LEU A 6 -10.62 5.78 -20.38
N VAL A 7 -10.14 4.70 -21.02
CA VAL A 7 -10.47 3.31 -20.67
C VAL A 7 -9.52 2.83 -19.58
N ARG A 8 -10.06 2.46 -18.41
CA ARG A 8 -9.28 1.98 -17.26
C ARG A 8 -9.64 0.53 -16.93
N CYS A 9 -8.80 -0.12 -16.11
CA CYS A 9 -9.14 -1.45 -15.60
C CYS A 9 -10.44 -1.41 -14.78
N PRO A 10 -11.28 -2.47 -14.81
CA PRO A 10 -12.58 -2.47 -14.14
C PRO A 10 -12.48 -2.09 -12.65
N TRP A 11 -11.46 -2.57 -11.95
CA TRP A 11 -11.25 -2.30 -10.53
C TRP A 11 -10.96 -0.83 -10.20
N ALA A 12 -10.48 -0.03 -11.16
CA ALA A 12 -10.28 1.41 -10.98
C ALA A 12 -11.59 2.20 -11.10
N GLU A 13 -12.64 1.60 -11.67
CA GLU A 13 -13.97 2.19 -11.82
C GLU A 13 -15.04 1.55 -10.91
N VAL A 14 -14.68 0.53 -10.12
CA VAL A 14 -15.62 -0.30 -9.34
C VAL A 14 -16.52 0.49 -8.38
N ARG A 15 -16.10 1.67 -7.90
CA ARG A 15 -16.83 2.38 -6.85
C ARG A 15 -17.06 3.86 -7.20
N PRO A 16 -18.31 4.33 -7.33
CA PRO A 16 -18.63 5.75 -7.41
C PRO A 16 -18.55 6.43 -6.03
N GLY A 17 -18.13 7.70 -5.98
CA GLY A 17 -18.01 8.49 -4.75
C GLY A 17 -16.65 9.18 -4.60
N PRO A 18 -16.38 9.86 -3.46
CA PRO A 18 -15.13 10.60 -3.23
C PRO A 18 -13.88 9.71 -3.29
N ASP A 19 -14.04 8.42 -3.00
CA ASP A 19 -12.97 7.42 -3.06
C ASP A 19 -12.63 6.94 -4.48
N ALA A 20 -13.52 7.20 -5.45
CA ALA A 20 -13.29 6.86 -6.85
C ALA A 20 -12.06 7.59 -7.39
N GLN A 21 -11.90 8.86 -7.00
CA GLN A 21 -10.79 9.67 -7.45
C GLN A 21 -9.45 9.14 -6.92
N LEU A 22 -9.39 8.77 -5.63
CA LEU A 22 -8.19 8.18 -5.03
C LEU A 22 -7.74 6.90 -5.74
N TYR A 23 -8.70 6.05 -6.15
CA TYR A 23 -8.41 4.83 -6.91
C TYR A 23 -7.92 5.11 -8.32
N ARG A 24 -8.55 6.05 -9.02
CA ARG A 24 -8.16 6.45 -10.37
C ARG A 24 -6.76 7.08 -10.37
N ASP A 25 -6.49 7.97 -9.43
CA ASP A 25 -5.18 8.62 -9.32
C ASP A 25 -4.08 7.58 -9.05
N TYR A 26 -4.36 6.61 -8.16
CA TYR A 26 -3.45 5.51 -7.90
C TYR A 26 -3.25 4.62 -9.14
N HIS A 27 -4.33 4.26 -9.85
CA HIS A 27 -4.26 3.47 -11.08
C HIS A 27 -3.42 4.16 -12.16
N ASP A 28 -3.69 5.45 -12.41
CA ASP A 28 -3.11 6.18 -13.53
C ASP A 28 -1.65 6.60 -13.28
N ASN A 29 -1.31 6.89 -12.01
CA ASN A 29 0.00 7.44 -11.66
C ASN A 29 0.94 6.45 -10.98
N GLU A 30 0.44 5.43 -10.28
CA GLU A 30 1.26 4.55 -9.43
C GLU A 30 1.18 3.06 -9.79
N TRP A 31 0.07 2.61 -10.39
CA TRP A 31 -0.12 1.20 -10.71
C TRP A 31 0.55 0.85 -12.05
N GLY A 32 1.25 -0.28 -12.09
CA GLY A 32 1.97 -0.73 -13.29
C GLY A 32 3.23 0.07 -13.67
N ARG A 33 3.54 1.18 -12.98
CA ARG A 33 4.78 1.94 -13.21
C ARG A 33 5.98 1.28 -12.51
N PRO A 34 7.17 1.22 -13.17
CA PRO A 34 8.37 0.71 -12.54
C PRO A 34 8.72 1.50 -11.27
N LEU A 35 8.95 0.78 -10.17
CA LEU A 35 9.32 1.35 -8.89
C LEU A 35 10.77 0.97 -8.57
N TYR A 36 11.59 1.98 -8.28
CA TYR A 36 13.01 1.80 -7.98
C TYR A 36 13.32 2.25 -6.55
N GLY A 37 14.34 1.63 -5.96
CA GLY A 37 14.82 1.98 -4.63
C GLY A 37 14.25 1.10 -3.52
N ARG A 38 15.13 0.75 -2.58
CA ARG A 38 14.87 -0.19 -1.48
C ARG A 38 13.68 0.21 -0.61
N VAL A 39 13.55 1.50 -0.27
CA VAL A 39 12.47 2.00 0.59
C VAL A 39 11.12 1.92 -0.13
N ALA A 40 11.05 2.36 -1.38
CA ALA A 40 9.81 2.35 -2.16
C ALA A 40 9.31 0.92 -2.41
N LEU A 41 10.23 0.01 -2.76
CA LEU A 41 9.93 -1.42 -2.89
C LEU A 41 9.45 -2.03 -1.57
N PHE A 42 10.12 -1.70 -0.45
CA PHE A 42 9.73 -2.22 0.87
C PHE A 42 8.38 -1.68 1.35
N GLU A 43 8.08 -0.40 1.10
CA GLU A 43 6.75 0.18 1.34
C GLU A 43 5.69 -0.57 0.53
N ARG A 44 5.89 -0.75 -0.78
CA ARG A 44 4.91 -1.45 -1.63
C ARG A 44 4.68 -2.89 -1.16
N MET A 45 5.75 -3.66 -0.94
CA MET A 45 5.63 -5.04 -0.44
C MET A 45 4.92 -5.11 0.92
N SER A 46 5.20 -4.17 1.82
CA SER A 46 4.54 -4.14 3.14
C SER A 46 3.05 -3.84 3.00
N LEU A 47 2.66 -2.89 2.15
CA LEU A 47 1.26 -2.56 1.90
C LEU A 47 0.48 -3.76 1.30
N GLU A 48 1.09 -4.52 0.39
CA GLU A 48 0.51 -5.76 -0.15
C GLU A 48 0.35 -6.84 0.95
N ALA A 49 1.32 -6.98 1.85
CA ALA A 49 1.22 -7.94 2.95
C ALA A 49 0.06 -7.63 3.93
N PHE A 50 -0.25 -6.36 4.15
CA PHE A 50 -1.40 -5.94 4.96
C PHE A 50 -2.74 -6.02 4.21
N GLN A 51 -2.74 -6.35 2.92
CA GLN A 51 -3.97 -6.48 2.13
C GLN A 51 -4.77 -7.73 2.48
N SER A 52 -4.20 -8.72 3.17
CA SER A 52 -4.90 -9.96 3.55
C SER A 52 -6.17 -9.69 4.39
N GLY A 53 -7.33 -9.75 3.73
CA GLY A 53 -8.64 -9.54 4.34
C GLY A 53 -9.15 -8.09 4.34
N LEU A 54 -8.43 -7.15 3.71
CA LEU A 54 -8.84 -5.74 3.60
C LEU A 54 -8.98 -5.32 2.14
N SER A 55 -9.90 -4.39 1.87
CA SER A 55 -9.94 -3.75 0.56
C SER A 55 -8.73 -2.83 0.37
N TRP A 56 -8.20 -2.77 -0.86
CA TRP A 56 -7.04 -1.94 -1.20
C TRP A 56 -7.27 -0.45 -0.87
N LEU A 57 -8.52 0.01 -0.89
CA LEU A 57 -8.91 1.35 -0.44
C LEU A 57 -8.57 1.66 1.00
N ILE A 58 -8.75 0.68 1.89
CA ILE A 58 -8.37 0.82 3.29
C ILE A 58 -6.85 0.96 3.41
N ILE A 59 -6.10 0.21 2.60
CA ILE A 59 -4.64 0.29 2.57
C ILE A 59 -4.18 1.65 2.05
N LEU A 60 -4.74 2.14 0.93
CA LEU A 60 -4.42 3.46 0.38
C LEU A 60 -4.73 4.59 1.37
N ARG A 61 -5.88 4.56 2.04
CA ARG A 61 -6.25 5.54 3.07
C ARG A 61 -5.33 5.49 4.29
N LYS A 62 -4.84 4.30 4.66
CA LYS A 62 -3.94 4.11 5.80
C LYS A 62 -2.45 4.26 5.44
N ARG A 63 -2.11 4.48 4.17
CA ARG A 63 -0.72 4.56 3.69
C ARG A 63 0.13 5.53 4.50
N GLU A 64 -0.40 6.70 4.81
CA GLU A 64 0.32 7.69 5.61
C GLU A 64 0.52 7.23 7.06
N ASN A 65 -0.46 6.53 7.64
CA ASN A 65 -0.32 5.93 8.96
C ASN A 65 0.75 4.83 8.96
N PHE A 66 0.83 4.03 7.89
CA PHE A 66 1.89 3.04 7.72
C PHE A 66 3.27 3.69 7.62
N ARG A 67 3.42 4.77 6.85
CA ARG A 67 4.69 5.51 6.78
C ARG A 67 5.10 6.04 8.15
N ARG A 68 4.17 6.56 8.94
CA ARG A 68 4.44 7.00 10.32
C ARG A 68 4.82 5.84 11.24
N ALA A 69 4.10 4.72 11.18
CA ALA A 69 4.34 3.55 12.03
C ALA A 69 5.68 2.86 11.73
N PHE A 70 6.12 2.88 10.47
CA PHE A 70 7.36 2.26 10.01
C PHE A 70 8.52 3.25 9.82
N SER A 71 8.45 4.46 10.41
CA SER A 71 9.47 5.51 10.30
C SER A 71 9.97 5.74 8.86
N GLY A 72 9.01 5.86 7.94
CA GLY A 72 9.27 6.09 6.52
C GLY A 72 9.86 4.88 5.79
N PHE A 73 9.69 3.66 6.31
CA PHE A 73 10.20 2.42 5.72
C PHE A 73 11.72 2.42 5.51
N ARG A 74 12.43 3.32 6.21
CA ARG A 74 13.89 3.35 6.21
C ARG A 74 14.40 2.17 7.02
N GLN A 75 15.01 1.20 6.33
CA GLN A 75 15.74 0.11 6.97
C GLN A 75 17.02 0.67 7.61
N ASP A 76 16.90 1.35 8.75
CA ASP A 76 18.06 1.71 9.57
C ASP A 76 18.57 0.46 10.30
N ARG A 77 19.41 -0.28 9.58
CA ARG A 77 20.49 -1.18 10.03
C ARG A 77 20.25 -2.16 11.20
N SER A 78 19.03 -2.40 11.66
CA SER A 78 18.79 -3.10 12.94
C SER A 78 17.79 -4.26 12.87
N LEU A 79 17.61 -4.90 11.70
CA LEU A 79 16.77 -6.10 11.58
C LEU A 79 17.44 -7.39 12.14
N HIS A 80 18.66 -7.30 12.67
CA HIS A 80 19.35 -8.45 13.27
C HIS A 80 18.99 -8.72 14.74
N ARG A 81 17.86 -8.20 15.24
CA ARG A 81 17.48 -8.39 16.65
C ARG A 81 16.00 -8.71 16.87
N TYR A 82 15.40 -9.51 16.01
CA TYR A 82 14.19 -10.23 16.39
C TYR A 82 14.57 -11.65 16.81
N ARG A 83 14.95 -11.79 18.09
CA ARG A 83 15.09 -13.10 18.71
C ARG A 83 13.67 -13.56 19.05
N CYS A 84 13.31 -14.75 18.59
CA CYS A 84 12.09 -15.42 19.02
C CYS A 84 12.20 -15.65 20.53
N ALA A 85 11.56 -14.81 21.34
CA ALA A 85 11.33 -15.10 22.74
C ALA A 85 10.06 -15.93 22.80
N THR A 86 10.23 -17.24 23.00
CA THR A 86 9.17 -18.21 23.19
C THR A 86 8.23 -17.72 24.29
N ALA A 87 7.04 -17.24 23.93
CA ALA A 87 5.99 -16.89 24.89
C ALA A 87 5.20 -18.16 25.24
N THR A 88 5.80 -19.04 26.03
CA THR A 88 5.03 -20.06 26.77
C THR A 88 4.69 -19.46 28.13
N ARG A 89 3.49 -18.88 28.28
CA ARG A 89 2.91 -18.67 29.61
C ARG A 89 2.10 -19.92 29.98
N ARG A 90 2.37 -20.42 31.18
CA ARG A 90 1.62 -21.46 31.88
C ARG A 90 0.18 -21.04 32.12
#